data_AF-A0A414SKA4-F1
#
_entry.id   AF-A0A414SKA4-F1
#
_cell.length_a   1.000
_cell.length_b   1.000
_cell.length_c   1.000
_cell.angle_alpha   90.00
_cell.angle_beta   90.00
_cell.angle_gamma   90.00
#
_symmetry.space_group_name_H-M   'P 1'
#
loop_
_entity.id
_entity.type
_entity.pdbx_description
1 polymer ?
#
loop_
_entity_poly.entity_id
_entity_poly.type
_entity_poly.pdbx_seq_one_letter_code
_entity_poly.pdbx_strand_id
1 'polypeptide(L)'
;MGKFKSGIILKNKIELAPQGNESYSDLLVSLGIDDTTFNASKVFIRAELTPPDGDIAVPIEKWNYNVDQDITPDWYDEDPTRYENEFRVAVDTWIKENLNFKKEFGKAWTVFEDNGLEYHVLYGTLFNSEFGATNDYRESFIRKKLDESELKAQIEDTYKERIVPVSVNLTSMDGFKEYGKVSDTLGIFDIPFLMKYGENIPLIENPVWTATPNQTKKRRDTRFVQVVISDGFVCCSGCLWGGCGVRPFFILKSSNL
;
A
#
# COMPACT_ATOMS: atom_id res chain seq x y z
N MET A 1 -9.55 -7.03 5.30
CA MET A 1 -9.38 -5.72 4.67
C MET A 1 -9.61 -5.95 3.19
N GLY A 2 -10.44 -5.12 2.57
CA GLY A 2 -10.97 -5.34 1.21
C GLY A 2 -10.00 -4.85 0.15
N LYS A 3 -10.04 -5.55 -0.98
CA LYS A 3 -9.18 -5.39 -2.14
C LYS A 3 -9.51 -4.02 -2.76
N PHE A 4 -8.73 -3.03 -2.32
CA PHE A 4 -8.72 -1.57 -2.56
C PHE A 4 -9.98 -0.69 -2.43
N LYS A 5 -11.17 -1.00 -2.99
CA LYS A 5 -12.34 -0.11 -2.82
C LYS A 5 -13.67 -0.81 -2.94
N SER A 6 -14.40 -0.73 -1.84
CA SER A 6 -15.76 -1.22 -1.68
C SER A 6 -16.77 -0.08 -1.77
N GLY A 7 -17.99 -0.42 -2.17
CA GLY A 7 -19.11 0.51 -2.10
C GLY A 7 -20.45 -0.18 -2.25
N ILE A 8 -21.50 0.60 -1.99
CA ILE A 8 -22.88 0.21 -2.17
C ILE A 8 -23.43 0.93 -3.41
N ILE A 9 -23.86 0.16 -4.40
CA ILE A 9 -24.60 0.68 -5.54
C ILE A 9 -26.08 0.61 -5.21
N LEU A 10 -26.75 1.75 -5.29
CA LEU A 10 -28.21 1.88 -5.26
C LEU A 10 -28.68 2.22 -6.67
N LYS A 11 -29.96 1.97 -6.95
CA LYS A 11 -30.54 2.20 -8.29
C LYS A 11 -30.23 3.58 -8.90
N ASN A 12 -30.10 4.61 -8.06
CA ASN A 12 -29.92 6.00 -8.48
C ASN A 12 -28.62 6.67 -7.98
N LYS A 13 -27.77 5.98 -7.22
CA LYS A 13 -26.52 6.56 -6.68
C LYS A 13 -25.52 5.50 -6.25
N ILE A 14 -24.26 5.89 -6.13
CA ILE A 14 -23.18 5.06 -5.63
C ILE A 14 -22.61 5.69 -4.38
N GLU A 15 -22.46 4.89 -3.34
CA GLU A 15 -21.88 5.29 -2.07
C GLU A 15 -20.61 4.46 -1.86
N LEU A 16 -19.45 5.11 -1.92
CA LEU A 16 -18.17 4.46 -1.68
C LEU A 16 -17.90 4.39 -0.17
N ALA A 17 -17.24 3.31 0.26
CA ALA A 17 -16.84 3.18 1.65
C ALA A 17 -15.84 4.30 2.04
N PRO A 18 -15.85 4.78 3.30
CA PRO A 18 -14.90 5.79 3.74
C PRO A 18 -13.46 5.25 3.74
N GLN A 19 -12.47 6.14 3.57
CA GLN A 19 -11.06 5.75 3.59
C GLN A 19 -10.71 5.08 4.93
N GLY A 20 -10.04 3.93 4.87
CA GLY A 20 -9.63 3.17 6.05
C GLY A 20 -10.72 2.28 6.65
N ASN A 21 -11.96 2.32 6.13
CA ASN A 21 -13.01 1.38 6.49
C ASN A 21 -13.80 0.94 5.25
N GLU A 22 -13.42 -0.21 4.70
CA GLU A 22 -14.06 -0.83 3.52
C GLU A 22 -15.19 -1.82 3.90
N SER A 23 -15.75 -1.72 5.12
CA SER A 23 -16.81 -2.61 5.61
C SER A 23 -18.16 -2.30 4.96
N TYR A 24 -18.74 -3.29 4.25
CA TYR A 24 -20.11 -3.19 3.74
C TYR A 24 -21.15 -3.01 4.85
N SER A 25 -20.98 -3.70 5.98
CA SER A 25 -21.93 -3.63 7.08
C SER A 25 -21.98 -2.23 7.69
N ASP A 26 -20.81 -1.61 7.91
CA ASP A 26 -20.75 -0.24 8.46
C ASP A 26 -21.34 0.77 7.47
N LEU A 27 -21.05 0.59 6.18
CA LEU A 27 -21.59 1.45 5.13
C LEU A 27 -23.12 1.33 5.03
N LEU A 28 -23.68 0.12 5.07
CA LEU A 28 -25.12 -0.11 5.07
C LEU A 28 -25.80 0.52 6.30
N VAL A 29 -25.20 0.37 7.49
CA VAL A 29 -25.67 1.03 8.71
C VAL A 29 -25.66 2.56 8.56
N SER A 30 -24.60 3.14 8.00
CA SER A 30 -24.51 4.60 7.77
C SER A 30 -25.59 5.12 6.81
N LEU A 31 -26.06 4.26 5.90
CA LEU A 31 -27.12 4.54 4.94
C LEU A 31 -28.52 4.26 5.50
N GLY A 32 -28.62 3.70 6.71
CA GLY A 32 -29.89 3.28 7.31
C GLY A 32 -30.55 2.10 6.59
N ILE A 33 -29.74 1.22 5.98
CA ILE A 33 -30.21 0.05 5.23
C ILE A 33 -29.89 -1.21 6.04
N ASP A 34 -30.91 -1.99 6.38
CA ASP A 34 -30.70 -3.28 7.04
C ASP A 34 -30.11 -4.31 6.07
N ASP A 35 -29.09 -5.02 6.54
CA ASP A 35 -28.50 -6.13 5.83
C ASP A 35 -29.38 -7.39 5.93
N THR A 36 -30.33 -7.51 4.99
CA THR A 36 -31.25 -8.64 4.90
C THR A 36 -31.32 -9.18 3.48
N THR A 37 -31.66 -10.46 3.31
CA THR A 37 -31.87 -11.06 2.00
C THR A 37 -32.90 -10.30 1.16
N PHE A 38 -33.96 -9.77 1.79
CA PHE A 38 -34.95 -8.95 1.11
C PHE A 38 -34.31 -7.70 0.51
N ASN A 39 -33.55 -6.95 1.30
CA ASN A 39 -32.89 -5.74 0.83
C ASN A 39 -31.78 -6.04 -0.19
N ALA A 40 -30.98 -7.09 -0.01
CA ALA A 40 -30.00 -7.51 -1.02
C ALA A 40 -30.66 -7.82 -2.38
N SER A 41 -31.87 -8.39 -2.38
CA SER A 41 -32.63 -8.70 -3.59
C SER A 41 -33.40 -7.53 -4.21
N LYS A 42 -33.44 -6.34 -3.57
CA LYS A 42 -34.29 -5.23 -4.03
C LYS A 42 -33.66 -3.84 -3.97
N VAL A 43 -32.77 -3.59 -3.03
CA VAL A 43 -32.37 -2.24 -2.62
C VAL A 43 -30.94 -1.90 -3.06
N PHE A 44 -30.00 -2.83 -2.91
CA PHE A 44 -28.58 -2.53 -3.04
C PHE A 44 -27.76 -3.65 -3.69
N ILE A 45 -26.58 -3.26 -4.17
CA ILE A 45 -25.49 -4.15 -4.59
C ILE A 45 -24.24 -3.81 -3.79
N ARG A 46 -23.58 -4.82 -3.22
CA ARG A 46 -22.21 -4.72 -2.73
C ARG A 46 -21.26 -4.90 -3.90
N ALA A 47 -20.49 -3.87 -4.20
CA ALA A 47 -19.48 -3.90 -5.23
C ALA A 47 -18.10 -3.70 -4.63
N GLU A 48 -17.15 -4.45 -5.16
CA GLU A 48 -15.72 -4.25 -4.97
C GLU A 48 -15.11 -4.06 -6.34
N LEU A 49 -14.20 -3.11 -6.46
CA LEU A 49 -13.30 -3.07 -7.60
C LEU A 49 -11.94 -3.53 -7.07
N THR A 50 -11.06 -4.15 -7.88
CA THR A 50 -9.68 -4.53 -7.49
C THR A 50 -8.61 -4.23 -8.56
N PRO A 51 -7.51 -3.48 -8.30
CA PRO A 51 -6.42 -3.39 -9.28
C PRO A 51 -5.76 -4.77 -9.42
N PRO A 52 -5.36 -5.16 -10.64
CA PRO A 52 -4.55 -6.35 -10.83
C PRO A 52 -3.26 -6.25 -10.01
N ASP A 53 -2.95 -7.29 -9.24
CA ASP A 53 -1.76 -7.38 -8.38
C ASP A 53 -1.58 -6.22 -7.37
N GLY A 54 -2.64 -5.47 -7.06
CA GLY A 54 -2.54 -4.29 -6.19
C GLY A 54 -2.02 -3.03 -6.90
N ASP A 55 -1.77 -3.08 -8.21
CA ASP A 55 -1.13 -1.98 -8.96
C ASP A 55 -2.16 -0.93 -9.42
N ILE A 56 -2.30 0.13 -8.62
CA ILE A 56 -3.23 1.22 -8.94
C ILE A 56 -2.78 2.09 -10.14
N ALA A 57 -1.58 1.88 -10.68
CA ALA A 57 -1.16 2.61 -11.87
C ALA A 57 -1.89 2.12 -13.12
N VAL A 58 -2.37 0.88 -13.10
CA VAL A 58 -3.13 0.25 -14.19
C VAL A 58 -4.41 1.06 -14.47
N PRO A 59 -4.83 1.24 -15.74
CA PRO A 59 -6.10 1.90 -16.08
C PRO A 59 -7.31 1.23 -15.39
N ILE A 60 -8.27 2.05 -14.92
CA ILE A 60 -9.41 1.61 -14.11
C ILE A 60 -10.27 0.56 -14.82
N GLU A 61 -10.29 0.55 -16.14
CA GLU A 61 -11.05 -0.40 -16.99
C GLU A 61 -10.50 -1.83 -16.89
N LYS A 62 -9.23 -1.98 -16.49
CA LYS A 62 -8.59 -3.29 -16.32
C LYS A 62 -8.73 -3.85 -14.91
N TRP A 63 -9.35 -3.10 -13.99
CA TRP A 63 -9.50 -3.52 -12.61
C TRP A 63 -10.64 -4.54 -12.52
N ASN A 64 -10.50 -5.55 -11.66
CA ASN A 64 -11.49 -6.62 -11.54
C ASN A 64 -12.66 -6.11 -10.71
N TYR A 65 -13.84 -6.06 -11.32
CA TYR A 65 -15.08 -5.74 -10.64
C TYR A 65 -15.70 -7.02 -10.08
N ASN A 66 -16.16 -6.97 -8.84
CA ASN A 66 -16.76 -8.09 -8.13
C ASN A 66 -18.04 -7.64 -7.42
N VAL A 67 -19.09 -8.46 -7.51
CA VAL A 67 -20.32 -8.28 -6.74
C VAL A 67 -20.30 -9.26 -5.57
N ASP A 68 -20.35 -8.75 -4.35
CA ASP A 68 -20.23 -9.53 -3.11
C ASP A 68 -21.61 -9.84 -2.50
N GLN A 69 -22.47 -10.52 -3.25
CA GLN A 69 -23.76 -11.03 -2.76
C GLN A 69 -24.32 -12.13 -3.69
N ASP A 70 -25.04 -13.09 -3.09
CA ASP A 70 -25.61 -14.24 -3.82
C ASP A 70 -26.88 -13.91 -4.63
N ILE A 71 -27.54 -12.80 -4.30
CA ILE A 71 -28.79 -12.36 -4.93
C ILE A 71 -28.69 -10.89 -5.28
N THR A 72 -29.13 -10.53 -6.48
CA THR A 72 -29.09 -9.17 -7.02
C THR A 72 -30.50 -8.66 -7.31
N PRO A 73 -30.75 -7.34 -7.29
CA PRO A 73 -32.03 -6.78 -7.68
C PRO A 73 -32.28 -6.84 -9.19
N ASP A 74 -33.54 -7.02 -9.58
CA ASP A 74 -33.96 -7.05 -11.00
C ASP A 74 -33.45 -5.83 -11.79
N TRP A 75 -33.45 -4.64 -11.16
CA TRP A 75 -32.98 -3.41 -11.81
C TRP A 75 -31.49 -3.40 -12.11
N TYR A 76 -30.68 -4.19 -11.39
CA TYR A 76 -29.26 -4.35 -11.65
C TYR A 76 -29.04 -5.37 -12.77
N ASP A 77 -29.76 -6.49 -12.72
CA ASP A 77 -29.67 -7.56 -13.72
C ASP A 77 -30.13 -7.12 -15.11
N GLU A 78 -31.04 -6.15 -15.18
CA GLU A 78 -31.48 -5.52 -16.44
C GLU A 78 -30.34 -4.78 -17.18
N ASP A 79 -29.39 -4.18 -16.45
CA ASP A 79 -28.29 -3.41 -17.03
C ASP A 79 -27.03 -3.38 -16.12
N PRO A 80 -26.38 -4.54 -15.89
CA PRO A 80 -25.26 -4.63 -14.96
C PRO A 80 -24.05 -3.82 -15.44
N THR A 81 -23.85 -3.74 -16.76
CA THR A 81 -22.76 -2.99 -17.40
C THR A 81 -22.83 -1.50 -17.07
N ARG A 82 -24.02 -0.90 -17.06
CA ARG A 82 -24.17 0.51 -16.68
C ARG A 82 -23.72 0.75 -15.24
N TYR A 83 -24.21 -0.05 -14.28
CA TYR A 83 -23.86 0.13 -12.86
C TYR A 83 -22.39 -0.13 -12.58
N GLU A 84 -21.79 -1.12 -13.23
CA GLU A 84 -20.34 -1.34 -13.17
C GLU A 84 -19.57 -0.11 -13.69
N ASN A 85 -19.97 0.46 -14.83
CA ASN A 85 -19.33 1.65 -15.39
C ASN A 85 -19.48 2.88 -14.47
N GLU A 86 -20.68 3.11 -13.92
CA GLU A 86 -20.90 4.17 -12.94
C GLU A 86 -20.00 3.97 -11.70
N PHE A 87 -19.84 2.73 -11.22
CA PHE A 87 -18.98 2.39 -10.09
C PHE A 87 -17.51 2.66 -10.39
N ARG A 88 -17.01 2.23 -11.56
CA ARG A 88 -15.65 2.52 -12.01
C ARG A 88 -15.37 4.02 -12.07
N VAL A 89 -16.32 4.81 -12.58
CA VAL A 89 -16.20 6.28 -12.62
C VAL A 89 -16.17 6.87 -11.22
N ALA A 90 -17.04 6.44 -10.31
CA ALA A 90 -17.04 6.92 -8.93
C ALA A 90 -15.71 6.64 -8.23
N VAL A 91 -15.16 5.44 -8.44
CA VAL A 91 -13.87 5.04 -7.87
C VAL A 91 -12.70 5.80 -8.49
N ASP A 92 -12.68 6.00 -9.81
CA ASP A 92 -11.64 6.78 -10.49
C ASP A 92 -11.63 8.25 -10.03
N THR A 93 -12.81 8.85 -9.85
CA THR A 93 -12.94 10.19 -9.24
C THR A 93 -12.39 10.20 -7.82
N TRP A 94 -12.79 9.23 -6.98
CA TRP A 94 -12.30 9.14 -5.61
C TRP A 94 -10.77 9.02 -5.55
N ILE A 95 -10.17 8.19 -6.41
CA ILE A 95 -8.71 8.04 -6.51
C ILE A 95 -8.05 9.40 -6.81
N LYS A 96 -8.57 10.16 -7.78
CA LYS A 96 -8.01 11.47 -8.18
C LYS A 96 -8.15 12.53 -7.10
N GLU A 97 -9.21 12.48 -6.31
CA GLU A 97 -9.50 13.47 -5.27
C GLU A 97 -8.81 13.15 -3.93
N ASN A 98 -8.59 11.87 -3.62
CA ASN A 98 -8.16 11.44 -2.29
C ASN A 98 -6.75 10.86 -2.25
N LEU A 99 -6.20 10.42 -3.39
CA LEU A 99 -4.84 9.86 -3.45
C LEU A 99 -3.90 10.82 -4.18
N ASN A 100 -2.90 11.30 -3.45
CA ASN A 100 -1.81 12.07 -4.05
C ASN A 100 -0.70 11.12 -4.53
N PHE A 101 -0.76 10.71 -5.80
CA PHE A 101 0.28 9.87 -6.39
C PHE A 101 0.74 10.35 -7.77
N LYS A 102 1.99 10.03 -8.11
CA LYS A 102 2.56 10.18 -9.46
C LYS A 102 2.72 8.81 -10.10
N LYS A 103 2.46 8.72 -11.41
CA LYS A 103 2.73 7.51 -12.20
C LYS A 103 4.08 7.67 -12.90
N GLU A 104 5.09 6.95 -12.41
CA GLU A 104 6.46 7.01 -12.93
C GLU A 104 7.08 5.60 -12.87
N PHE A 105 7.94 5.28 -13.84
CA PHE A 105 8.59 3.95 -13.95
C PHE A 105 7.58 2.78 -14.02
N GLY A 106 6.40 3.03 -14.60
CA GLY A 106 5.32 2.05 -14.66
C GLY A 106 4.69 1.71 -13.30
N LYS A 107 4.87 2.57 -12.30
CA LYS A 107 4.38 2.39 -10.93
C LYS A 107 3.70 3.65 -10.40
N ALA A 108 2.81 3.48 -9.42
CA ALA A 108 2.21 4.57 -8.68
C ALA A 108 3.04 4.86 -7.42
N TRP A 109 3.37 6.12 -7.20
CA TRP A 109 4.17 6.59 -6.08
C TRP A 109 3.38 7.63 -5.30
N THR A 110 3.13 7.38 -4.02
CA THR A 110 2.66 8.42 -3.11
C THR A 110 3.76 9.47 -2.95
N VAL A 111 3.41 10.74 -3.19
CA VAL A 111 4.37 11.84 -3.15
C VAL A 111 4.00 12.85 -2.08
N PHE A 112 4.99 13.25 -1.28
CA PHE A 112 4.85 14.34 -0.31
C PHE A 112 6.18 15.07 -0.11
N GLU A 113 6.13 16.31 0.38
CA GLU A 113 7.31 17.14 0.63
C GLU A 113 7.54 17.33 2.13
N ASP A 114 8.81 17.32 2.56
CA ASP A 114 9.23 17.73 3.90
C ASP A 114 10.66 18.29 3.85
N ASN A 115 10.88 19.46 4.45
CA ASN A 115 12.20 20.11 4.56
C ASN A 115 12.96 20.25 3.23
N GLY A 116 12.27 20.61 2.14
CA GLY A 116 12.88 20.79 0.81
C GLY A 116 13.25 19.48 0.11
N LEU A 117 12.76 18.34 0.62
CA LEU A 117 12.88 17.03 0.01
C LEU A 117 11.49 16.54 -0.44
N GLU A 118 11.44 15.90 -1.60
CA GLU A 118 10.25 15.24 -2.15
C GLU A 118 10.41 13.72 -1.97
N TYR A 119 9.51 13.10 -1.24
CA TYR A 119 9.51 11.68 -0.93
C TYR A 119 8.58 10.95 -1.89
N HIS A 120 9.07 9.84 -2.44
CA HIS A 120 8.32 8.99 -3.35
C HIS A 120 8.23 7.59 -2.77
N VAL A 121 7.06 7.25 -2.24
CA VAL A 121 6.78 5.97 -1.58
C VAL A 121 5.94 5.12 -2.52
N LEU A 122 6.40 3.91 -2.85
CA LEU A 122 5.63 3.04 -3.75
C LEU A 122 4.23 2.80 -3.19
N TYR A 123 3.19 2.99 -4.00
CA TYR A 123 1.84 2.59 -3.66
C TYR A 123 1.71 1.08 -3.89
N GLY A 124 1.65 0.29 -2.81
CA GLY A 124 1.64 -1.18 -2.86
C GLY A 124 3.01 -1.80 -2.55
N THR A 125 3.30 -2.94 -3.18
CA THR A 125 4.55 -3.71 -2.98
C THR A 125 5.19 -4.03 -4.32
N LEU A 126 6.52 -3.96 -4.40
CA LEU A 126 7.27 -4.24 -5.61
C LEU A 126 7.36 -5.75 -5.89
N PHE A 127 7.59 -6.54 -4.84
CA PHE A 127 7.61 -8.00 -4.87
C PHE A 127 7.48 -8.55 -3.45
N ASN A 128 7.12 -9.83 -3.33
CA ASN A 128 7.22 -10.58 -2.07
C ASN A 128 8.59 -11.24 -1.95
N SER A 129 9.13 -11.29 -0.74
CA SER A 129 10.44 -11.90 -0.49
C SER A 129 10.59 -12.32 0.96
N GLU A 130 11.42 -13.34 1.20
CA GLU A 130 12.10 -13.48 2.47
C GLU A 130 12.95 -12.23 2.73
N PHE A 131 13.11 -11.88 4.01
CA PHE A 131 13.97 -10.78 4.40
C PHE A 131 15.44 -11.12 4.15
N GLY A 132 15.90 -12.25 4.67
CA GLY A 132 17.30 -12.66 4.61
C GLY A 132 17.62 -13.84 5.52
N ALA A 133 18.86 -14.32 5.48
CA ALA A 133 19.33 -15.34 6.41
C ALA A 133 19.33 -14.85 7.87
N THR A 134 19.49 -13.54 8.06
CA THR A 134 19.48 -12.82 9.34
C THR A 134 18.56 -11.59 9.27
N ASN A 135 18.35 -10.93 10.40
CA ASN A 135 17.59 -9.68 10.50
C ASN A 135 18.43 -8.42 10.24
N ASP A 136 19.65 -8.57 9.72
CA ASP A 136 20.49 -7.44 9.36
C ASP A 136 20.19 -6.98 7.93
N TYR A 137 19.55 -5.81 7.82
CA TYR A 137 19.16 -5.25 6.52
C TYR A 137 20.34 -5.08 5.56
N ARG A 138 21.56 -4.85 6.07
CA ARG A 138 22.78 -4.62 5.28
C ARG A 138 23.09 -5.77 4.32
N GLU A 139 22.81 -6.99 4.78
CA GLU A 139 23.09 -8.25 4.08
C GLU A 139 21.80 -8.96 3.62
N SER A 140 20.65 -8.26 3.73
CA SER A 140 19.35 -8.83 3.42
C SER A 140 19.19 -9.15 1.93
N PHE A 141 18.38 -10.16 1.63
CA PHE A 141 18.02 -10.49 0.26
C PHE A 141 17.22 -9.37 -0.40
N ILE A 142 16.42 -8.65 0.39
CA ILE A 142 15.65 -7.49 -0.06
C ILE A 142 16.57 -6.39 -0.56
N ARG A 143 17.53 -5.94 0.27
CA ARG A 143 18.44 -4.84 -0.09
C ARG A 143 19.25 -5.19 -1.33
N LYS A 144 19.77 -6.42 -1.39
CA LYS A 144 20.48 -6.91 -2.58
C LYS A 144 19.60 -6.86 -3.84
N LYS A 145 18.37 -7.35 -3.78
CA LYS A 145 17.44 -7.32 -4.93
C LYS A 145 17.08 -5.90 -5.36
N LEU A 146 16.91 -4.97 -4.41
CA LEU A 146 16.68 -3.56 -4.73
C LEU A 146 17.91 -2.92 -5.38
N ASP A 147 19.10 -3.20 -4.85
CA ASP A 147 20.37 -2.70 -5.37
C ASP A 147 20.67 -3.17 -6.80
N GLU A 148 20.27 -4.39 -7.13
CA GLU A 148 20.44 -5.00 -8.45
C GLU A 148 19.25 -4.74 -9.40
N SER A 149 18.24 -3.98 -8.96
CA SER A 149 16.99 -3.79 -9.73
C SER A 149 17.13 -2.79 -10.88
N GLU A 150 16.47 -3.08 -12.00
CA GLU A 150 16.33 -2.14 -13.12
C GLU A 150 15.62 -0.84 -12.68
N LEU A 151 14.64 -0.96 -11.77
CA LEU A 151 13.92 0.19 -11.23
C LEU A 151 14.86 1.20 -10.56
N LYS A 152 15.81 0.73 -9.74
CA LYS A 152 16.83 1.60 -9.13
C LYS A 152 17.68 2.30 -10.20
N ALA A 153 18.15 1.55 -11.20
CA ALA A 153 18.94 2.11 -12.29
C ALA A 153 18.17 3.20 -13.07
N GLN A 154 16.89 2.97 -13.36
CA GLN A 154 16.03 3.95 -14.04
C GLN A 154 15.83 5.23 -13.19
N ILE A 155 15.58 5.09 -11.88
CA ILE A 155 15.42 6.22 -10.96
C ILE A 155 16.71 7.04 -10.88
N GLU A 156 17.86 6.38 -10.72
CA GLU A 156 19.16 7.04 -10.62
C GLU A 156 19.56 7.76 -11.91
N ASP A 157 19.28 7.17 -13.08
CA ASP A 157 19.54 7.81 -14.37
C ASP A 157 18.61 9.03 -14.58
N THR A 158 17.31 8.86 -14.32
CA THR A 158 16.29 9.91 -14.53
C THR A 158 16.50 11.11 -13.61
N TYR A 159 16.85 10.88 -12.34
CA TYR A 159 17.00 11.94 -11.34
C TYR A 159 18.42 12.13 -10.84
N LYS A 160 19.44 11.81 -11.65
CA LYS A 160 20.86 11.83 -11.27
C LYS A 160 21.32 13.08 -10.50
N GLU A 161 20.76 14.25 -10.83
CA GLU A 161 21.13 15.53 -10.19
C GLU A 161 20.32 15.85 -8.93
N ARG A 162 19.17 15.20 -8.75
CA ARG A 162 18.20 15.47 -7.68
C ARG A 162 18.07 14.34 -6.67
N ILE A 163 18.42 13.11 -7.01
CA ILE A 163 18.31 11.93 -6.14
C ILE A 163 19.17 12.12 -4.89
N VAL A 164 18.57 11.86 -3.73
CA VAL A 164 19.21 11.96 -2.42
C VAL A 164 19.24 10.57 -1.79
N PRO A 165 20.41 10.05 -1.38
CA PRO A 165 20.48 8.81 -0.64
C PRO A 165 19.72 8.91 0.68
N VAL A 166 18.81 7.97 0.91
CA VAL A 166 18.07 7.79 2.15
C VAL A 166 19.01 7.26 3.22
N SER A 167 18.99 7.84 4.43
CA SER A 167 19.65 7.24 5.60
C SER A 167 18.66 6.39 6.39
N VAL A 168 18.89 5.07 6.41
CA VAL A 168 18.04 4.12 7.14
C VAL A 168 18.74 3.70 8.44
N ASN A 169 18.04 3.83 9.57
CA ASN A 169 18.55 3.55 10.89
C ASN A 169 18.19 2.12 11.34
N LEU A 170 19.22 1.28 11.51
CA LEU A 170 19.07 -0.14 11.87
C LEU A 170 19.11 -0.37 13.38
N THR A 171 18.68 0.63 14.15
CA THR A 171 18.53 0.52 15.60
C THR A 171 17.36 -0.43 15.91
N SER A 172 17.57 -1.42 16.79
CA SER A 172 16.49 -2.31 17.24
C SER A 172 15.46 -1.58 18.11
N MET A 173 14.32 -2.24 18.34
CA MET A 173 13.24 -1.68 19.17
C MET A 173 13.63 -1.37 20.63
N ASP A 174 14.66 -2.03 21.18
CA ASP A 174 15.21 -1.75 22.52
C ASP A 174 16.46 -0.85 22.49
N GLY A 175 16.76 -0.23 21.35
CA GLY A 175 17.79 0.81 21.21
C GLY A 175 19.20 0.30 20.90
N PHE A 176 19.40 -0.98 20.56
CA PHE A 176 20.71 -1.49 20.18
C PHE A 176 21.08 -1.04 18.77
N LYS A 177 22.31 -0.52 18.62
CA LYS A 177 22.77 0.17 17.41
C LYS A 177 23.85 -0.58 16.63
N GLU A 178 24.04 -1.88 16.90
CA GLU A 178 25.21 -2.60 16.37
C GLU A 178 25.21 -2.78 14.85
N TYR A 179 24.03 -2.79 14.21
CA TYR A 179 23.92 -2.80 12.74
C TYR A 179 24.16 -1.41 12.13
N GLY A 180 24.11 -0.34 12.93
CA GLY A 180 24.42 1.01 12.51
C GLY A 180 23.35 1.62 11.60
N LYS A 181 23.78 2.20 10.47
CA LYS A 181 22.93 2.82 9.47
C LYS A 181 23.38 2.40 8.07
N VAL A 182 22.47 2.45 7.11
CA VAL A 182 22.80 2.32 5.68
C VAL A 182 22.36 3.57 4.92
N SER A 183 22.92 3.72 3.72
CA SER A 183 22.55 4.77 2.78
C SER A 183 22.20 4.14 1.45
N ASP A 184 20.93 4.27 1.04
CA ASP A 184 20.39 3.65 -0.17
C ASP A 184 19.63 4.71 -0.99
N THR A 185 19.73 4.69 -2.32
CA THR A 185 18.93 5.55 -3.22
C THR A 185 17.50 5.03 -3.37
N LEU A 186 17.33 3.71 -3.34
CA LEU A 186 16.05 3.00 -3.29
C LEU A 186 16.10 2.01 -2.12
N GLY A 187 15.38 2.31 -1.04
CA GLY A 187 15.39 1.51 0.20
C GLY A 187 13.99 1.25 0.75
N ILE A 188 13.89 0.52 1.86
CA ILE A 188 12.64 0.32 2.61
C ILE A 188 12.66 1.12 3.92
N PHE A 189 11.49 1.36 4.50
CA PHE A 189 11.33 2.18 5.71
C PHE A 189 11.98 1.55 6.94
N ASP A 190 12.45 2.39 7.85
CA ASP A 190 12.60 2.02 9.26
C ASP A 190 11.37 2.50 10.05
N ILE A 191 11.21 2.02 11.28
CA ILE A 191 10.11 2.44 12.17
C ILE A 191 10.12 3.97 12.42
N PRO A 192 11.26 4.63 12.68
CA PRO A 192 11.29 6.09 12.81
C PRO A 192 10.71 6.85 11.62
N PHE A 193 10.99 6.41 10.39
CA PHE A 193 10.41 6.99 9.18
C PHE A 193 8.88 6.86 9.18
N LEU A 194 8.37 5.67 9.50
CA LEU A 194 6.92 5.42 9.58
C LEU A 194 6.25 6.24 10.68
N MET A 195 6.89 6.39 11.84
CA MET A 195 6.38 7.23 12.93
C MET A 195 6.30 8.71 12.52
N LYS A 196 7.23 9.17 11.67
CA LYS A 196 7.27 10.56 11.22
C LYS A 196 6.27 10.85 10.10
N TYR A 197 6.13 9.94 9.14
CA TYR A 197 5.41 10.19 7.89
C TYR A 197 4.18 9.29 7.68
N GLY A 198 3.77 8.52 8.69
CA GLY A 198 2.68 7.55 8.56
C GLY A 198 1.37 8.14 8.05
N GLU A 199 1.04 9.38 8.43
CA GLU A 199 -0.15 10.09 7.93
C GLU A 199 -0.11 10.36 6.42
N ASN A 200 1.08 10.47 5.84
CA ASN A 200 1.26 10.68 4.39
C ASN A 200 1.34 9.37 3.61
N ILE A 201 1.43 8.21 4.27
CA ILE A 201 1.68 6.91 3.64
C ILE A 201 0.39 6.08 3.71
N PRO A 202 -0.31 5.87 2.58
CA PRO A 202 -1.52 5.05 2.56
C PRO A 202 -1.26 3.64 3.06
N LEU A 203 -2.21 3.12 3.84
CA LEU A 203 -2.26 1.70 4.19
C LEU A 203 -2.47 0.85 2.93
N ILE A 204 -1.90 -0.36 2.94
CA ILE A 204 -2.04 -1.33 1.86
C ILE A 204 -2.31 -2.72 2.46
N GLU A 205 -2.90 -3.63 1.70
CA GLU A 205 -3.31 -4.94 2.23
C GLU A 205 -2.14 -5.86 2.58
N ASN A 206 -1.05 -5.80 1.81
CA ASN A 206 0.07 -6.72 2.00
C ASN A 206 0.90 -6.29 3.22
N PRO A 207 1.23 -7.21 4.14
CA PRO A 207 2.23 -6.95 5.17
C PRO A 207 3.57 -6.58 4.53
N VAL A 208 4.20 -5.51 5.01
CA VAL A 208 5.46 -5.02 4.46
C VAL A 208 6.62 -5.14 5.43
N TRP A 209 7.77 -5.53 4.90
CA TRP A 209 9.03 -5.48 5.64
C TRP A 209 9.44 -4.04 5.95
N THR A 210 9.99 -3.84 7.15
CA THR A 210 10.81 -2.68 7.48
C THR A 210 12.28 -3.08 7.55
N ALA A 211 13.19 -2.12 7.53
CA ALA A 211 14.61 -2.34 7.80
C ALA A 211 14.92 -2.47 9.31
N THR A 212 13.94 -2.27 10.20
CA THR A 212 14.14 -2.26 11.64
C THR A 212 14.19 -3.69 12.19
N PRO A 213 15.32 -4.16 12.73
CA PRO A 213 15.38 -5.47 13.36
C PRO A 213 14.54 -5.47 14.65
N ASN A 214 13.90 -6.59 14.97
CA ASN A 214 13.21 -6.74 16.26
C ASN A 214 14.20 -6.55 17.42
N GLN A 215 15.34 -7.24 17.32
CA GLN A 215 16.45 -7.28 18.26
C GLN A 215 17.74 -7.63 17.50
N THR A 216 18.88 -7.65 18.18
CA THR A 216 20.17 -7.90 17.52
C THR A 216 20.92 -9.08 18.13
N LYS A 217 22.05 -9.47 17.54
CA LYS A 217 22.90 -10.59 18.01
C LYS A 217 23.30 -10.44 19.48
N LYS A 218 23.51 -9.22 19.97
CA LYS A 218 23.76 -8.94 21.41
C LYS A 218 22.66 -9.44 22.35
N ARG A 219 21.43 -9.58 21.84
CA ARG A 219 20.26 -10.12 22.53
C ARG A 219 19.90 -11.53 22.08
N ARG A 220 20.79 -12.18 21.32
CA ARG A 220 20.63 -13.54 20.76
C ARG A 220 19.43 -13.67 19.82
N ASP A 221 18.99 -12.57 19.23
CA ASP A 221 17.96 -12.56 18.18
C ASP A 221 18.58 -11.99 16.90
N THR A 222 18.67 -12.85 15.89
CA THR A 222 19.11 -12.49 14.54
C THR A 222 18.07 -12.91 13.52
N ARG A 223 16.83 -13.18 13.93
CA ARG A 223 15.83 -13.91 13.14
C ARG A 223 14.51 -13.20 12.99
N PHE A 224 14.28 -12.10 13.71
CA PHE A 224 13.05 -11.34 13.61
C PHE A 224 13.28 -9.89 13.19
N VAL A 225 12.41 -9.40 12.32
CA VAL A 225 12.39 -8.05 11.76
C VAL A 225 10.98 -7.47 11.96
N GLN A 226 10.88 -6.16 12.16
CA GLN A 226 9.58 -5.50 12.25
C GLN A 226 8.88 -5.49 10.88
N VAL A 227 7.58 -5.74 10.92
CA VAL A 227 6.68 -5.67 9.76
C VAL A 227 5.50 -4.77 10.10
N VAL A 228 4.97 -4.08 9.08
CA VAL A 228 3.71 -3.34 9.18
C VAL A 228 2.64 -4.14 8.46
N ILE A 229 1.54 -4.45 9.13
CA ILE A 229 0.41 -5.16 8.51
C ILE A 229 -0.65 -4.16 8.00
N SER A 230 -1.73 -4.67 7.41
CA SER A 230 -2.65 -3.86 6.60
C SER A 230 -3.37 -2.74 7.34
N ASP A 231 -3.61 -2.89 8.64
CA ASP A 231 -4.25 -1.88 9.49
C ASP A 231 -3.25 -0.89 10.12
N GLY A 232 -1.97 -0.97 9.74
CA GLY A 232 -0.89 -0.15 10.30
C GLY A 232 -0.28 -0.71 11.58
N PHE A 233 -0.76 -1.85 12.10
CA PHE A 233 -0.17 -2.49 13.27
C PHE A 233 1.26 -2.97 12.96
N VAL A 234 2.15 -2.75 13.92
CA VAL A 234 3.55 -3.17 13.85
C VAL A 234 3.74 -4.44 14.68
N CYS A 235 4.27 -5.48 14.05
CA CYS A 235 4.69 -6.71 14.74
C CYS A 235 6.04 -7.18 14.22
N CYS A 236 6.45 -8.41 14.56
CA CYS A 236 7.66 -9.01 14.02
C CYS A 236 7.36 -10.29 13.26
N SER A 237 8.16 -10.54 12.22
CA SER A 237 8.11 -11.78 11.43
C SER A 237 9.50 -12.37 11.27
N GLY A 238 9.56 -13.69 11.07
CA GLY A 238 10.80 -14.43 10.90
C GLY A 238 11.46 -14.12 9.56
N CYS A 239 12.78 -13.97 9.50
CA CYS A 239 13.48 -13.50 8.29
C CYS A 239 13.30 -14.40 7.05
N LEU A 240 12.97 -15.68 7.24
CA LEU A 240 12.73 -16.65 6.17
C LEU A 240 11.25 -16.72 5.75
N TRP A 241 10.40 -15.81 6.24
CA TRP A 241 9.01 -15.75 5.83
C TRP A 241 8.88 -15.07 4.45
N GLY A 242 8.39 -15.79 3.44
CA GLY A 242 8.28 -15.27 2.07
C GLY A 242 7.00 -14.47 1.77
N GLY A 243 6.06 -14.37 2.71
CA GLY A 243 4.74 -13.77 2.48
C GLY A 243 4.65 -12.26 2.67
N CYS A 244 5.74 -11.60 3.07
CA CYS A 244 5.77 -10.15 3.25
C CYS A 244 6.31 -9.46 1.99
N GLY A 245 5.67 -8.34 1.66
CA GLY A 245 6.02 -7.51 0.52
C GLY A 245 7.13 -6.52 0.81
N VAL A 246 7.79 -6.08 -0.26
CA VAL A 246 8.82 -5.04 -0.24
C VAL A 246 8.21 -3.77 -0.79
N ARG A 247 8.10 -2.73 0.04
CA ARG A 247 7.58 -1.41 -0.34
C ARG A 247 8.71 -0.39 -0.29
N PRO A 248 9.39 -0.14 -1.43
CA PRO A 248 10.52 0.76 -1.46
C PRO A 248 10.09 2.22 -1.55
N PHE A 249 11.04 3.10 -1.28
CA PHE A 249 10.92 4.54 -1.49
C PHE A 249 12.26 5.16 -1.90
N PHE A 250 12.17 6.33 -2.53
CA PHE A 250 13.33 7.18 -2.86
C PHE A 250 13.01 8.64 -2.53
N ILE A 251 14.06 9.47 -2.47
CA ILE A 251 13.96 10.89 -2.11
C ILE A 251 14.63 11.74 -3.17
N LEU A 252 13.98 12.82 -3.57
CA LEU A 252 14.54 13.85 -4.44
C LEU A 252 14.72 15.16 -3.66
N LYS A 253 15.69 15.98 -4.06
CA LYS A 253 15.64 17.42 -3.74
C LYS A 253 14.39 18.00 -4.39
N SER A 254 13.60 18.77 -3.65
CA SER A 254 12.41 19.43 -4.21
C SER A 254 12.82 20.35 -5.37
N SER A 255 11.93 20.46 -6.36
CA SER A 255 12.12 21.33 -7.53
C SER A 255 11.89 22.81 -7.21
N ASN A 256 11.36 23.11 -6.02
CA ASN A 256 10.89 24.43 -5.60
C ASN A 256 11.96 25.28 -4.89
N LEU A 257 13.25 25.02 -5.16
CA LEU A 257 14.39 25.78 -4.62
C LEU A 257 15.32 26.27 -5.74
#